data_AF-A0A1R3HWZ1-F1
#
_entry.id   AF-A0A1R3HWZ1-F1
#
_cell.length_a   1.000
_cell.length_b   1.000
_cell.length_c   1.000
_cell.angle_alpha   90.00
_cell.angle_beta   90.00
_cell.angle_gamma   90.00
#
_symmetry.space_group_name_H-M   'P 1'
#
loop_
_entity.id
_entity.type
_entity.pdbx_description
1 polymer ?
#
loop_
_entity_poly.entity_id
_entity_poly.type
_entity_poly.pdbx_seq_one_letter_code
_entity_poly.pdbx_strand_id
1 'polypeptide(L)'
;MEKKQSSKLNIAIIHPDLGIGGAERLIVDAAVELASHGHNVHIFTAHHDKNRCFEETRAGIFPVTVYGDFLPRHIFYRLHAVCAYLRCIFVALCVLFMWPSFDVILADQVSVVIPLLKLKKSSKVVFYCHFPDLLLAQHTTFLRRIYRKPIDFVEELTTGMADLILVNSKFTASTFAKTFKHLHARGIRPDVLYPAVNVDQFEVPHSYKLNFLSINRFERKKNIELAISAFSALYTLDGICQSSNLADASLTIAGGYDKRLRENVEYLEELKSLAEREGVADRVNFVTSCSTAERNSLLAQCLCVLYTPTDEHFGIVPIEAMAAHKPVIACNSGGPVESIKNGETGFLCNPSPKDFALAMAKLIQDPQMAKRMGEQARQHVNESFSTKIFGQRLSQFLLDVARSKQD
;
A
#
# COMPACT_ATOMS: atom_id res chain seq x y z
N MET A 1 14.98 16.06 31.76
CA MET A 1 13.87 15.10 31.58
C MET A 1 12.56 15.86 31.77
N GLU A 2 12.08 16.53 30.72
CA GLU A 2 10.71 17.07 30.71
C GLU A 2 9.78 15.99 30.18
N LYS A 3 8.80 15.60 31.00
CA LYS A 3 7.70 14.73 30.57
C LYS A 3 6.91 15.48 29.48
N LYS A 4 7.07 15.10 28.21
CA LYS A 4 6.17 15.54 27.12
C LYS A 4 4.77 15.04 27.46
N GLN A 5 3.90 15.96 27.85
CA GLN A 5 2.49 15.73 28.12
C GLN A 5 1.83 15.31 26.80
N SER A 6 1.60 14.01 26.61
CA SER A 6 0.73 13.52 25.52
C SER A 6 -0.69 13.98 25.84
N SER A 7 -1.13 15.05 25.17
CA SER A 7 -2.53 15.48 25.24
C SER A 7 -3.35 14.44 24.49
N LYS A 8 -4.05 13.58 25.24
CA LYS A 8 -5.02 12.62 24.70
C LYS A 8 -6.00 13.36 23.79
N LEU A 9 -6.20 12.82 22.58
CA LEU A 9 -7.12 13.38 21.57
C LEU A 9 -8.33 12.45 21.43
N ASN A 10 -9.50 13.03 21.12
CA ASN A 10 -10.65 12.32 20.60
C ASN A 10 -10.62 12.39 19.07
N ILE A 11 -10.47 11.24 18.43
CA ILE A 11 -10.21 11.11 17.00
C ILE A 11 -11.35 10.32 16.37
N ALA A 12 -11.99 10.89 15.35
CA ALA A 12 -12.86 10.15 14.46
C ALA A 12 -12.09 9.75 13.20
N ILE A 13 -12.28 8.52 12.74
CA ILE A 13 -11.77 8.06 11.45
C ILE A 13 -12.98 7.77 10.56
N ILE A 14 -13.01 8.34 9.35
CA ILE A 14 -14.09 8.11 8.39
C ILE A 14 -13.51 7.40 7.18
N HIS A 15 -13.99 6.18 6.94
CA HIS A 15 -13.57 5.34 5.81
C HIS A 15 -14.79 4.78 5.06
N PRO A 16 -14.83 4.77 3.71
CA PRO A 16 -16.01 4.40 2.94
C PRO A 16 -16.62 3.04 3.30
N ASP A 17 -15.84 1.96 3.19
CA ASP A 17 -16.30 0.59 3.44
C ASP A 17 -15.16 -0.21 4.11
N LEU A 18 -15.38 -0.74 5.32
CA LEU A 18 -14.41 -1.59 6.00
C LEU A 18 -14.56 -3.05 5.56
N GLY A 19 -13.79 -3.42 4.53
CA GLY A 19 -13.61 -4.80 4.07
C GLY A 19 -12.19 -5.32 4.28
N ILE A 20 -11.68 -6.04 3.27
CA ILE A 20 -10.28 -6.51 3.21
C ILE A 20 -9.64 -5.87 1.98
N GLY A 21 -8.70 -4.98 2.22
CA GLY A 21 -7.94 -4.28 1.19
C GLY A 21 -6.77 -3.48 1.78
N GLY A 22 -5.95 -2.89 0.91
CA GLY A 22 -4.73 -2.20 1.32
C GLY A 22 -5.01 -0.86 2.02
N ALA A 23 -6.00 -0.10 1.53
CA ALA A 23 -6.40 1.16 2.15
C ALA A 23 -7.06 0.91 3.52
N GLU A 24 -7.93 -0.10 3.58
CA GLU A 24 -8.57 -0.57 4.80
C GLU A 24 -7.55 -1.02 5.84
N ARG A 25 -6.50 -1.77 5.44
CA ARG A 25 -5.43 -2.20 6.35
C ARG A 25 -4.73 -1.00 6.98
N LEU A 26 -4.37 0.01 6.19
CA LEU A 26 -3.71 1.22 6.69
C LEU A 26 -4.59 1.96 7.71
N ILE A 27 -5.89 2.06 7.45
CA ILE A 27 -6.83 2.71 8.36
C ILE A 27 -6.99 1.92 9.66
N VAL A 28 -7.02 0.59 9.59
CA VAL A 28 -7.04 -0.26 10.79
C VAL A 28 -5.74 -0.13 11.58
N ASP A 29 -4.58 -0.14 10.92
CA ASP A 29 -3.27 0.11 11.55
C ASP A 29 -3.24 1.49 12.23
N ALA A 30 -3.75 2.52 11.57
CA ALA A 30 -3.86 3.86 12.14
C ALA A 30 -4.70 3.86 13.42
N ALA A 31 -5.85 3.18 13.41
CA ALA A 31 -6.71 3.10 14.57
C ALA A 31 -6.08 2.33 15.74
N VAL A 32 -5.45 1.19 15.47
CA VAL A 32 -4.73 0.38 16.47
C VAL A 32 -3.61 1.20 17.10
N GLU A 33 -2.78 1.84 16.28
CA GLU A 33 -1.61 2.57 16.75
C GLU A 33 -2.00 3.87 17.47
N LEU A 34 -3.01 4.60 17.01
CA LEU A 34 -3.50 5.77 17.73
C LEU A 34 -4.10 5.38 19.10
N ALA A 35 -4.82 4.26 19.16
CA ALA A 35 -5.34 3.74 20.43
C ALA A 35 -4.20 3.29 21.37
N SER A 36 -3.14 2.66 20.83
CA SER A 36 -1.96 2.23 21.61
C SER A 36 -1.19 3.43 22.21
N HIS A 37 -1.24 4.59 21.54
CA HIS A 37 -0.68 5.85 22.03
C HIS A 37 -1.60 6.59 23.02
N GLY A 38 -2.74 6.00 23.40
CA GLY A 38 -3.66 6.50 24.44
C GLY A 38 -4.73 7.46 23.95
N HIS A 39 -4.84 7.69 22.63
CA HIS A 39 -5.93 8.48 22.06
C HIS A 39 -7.27 7.73 22.13
N ASN A 40 -8.37 8.47 22.19
CA ASN A 40 -9.71 7.90 22.06
C ASN A 40 -10.08 7.88 20.57
N VAL A 41 -10.17 6.69 19.97
CA VAL A 41 -10.35 6.52 18.53
C VAL A 41 -11.71 5.90 18.24
N HIS A 42 -12.43 6.42 17.24
CA HIS A 42 -13.69 5.86 16.77
C HIS A 42 -13.71 5.78 15.25
N ILE A 43 -13.98 4.61 14.67
CA ILE A 43 -14.13 4.46 13.21
C ILE A 43 -15.60 4.53 12.80
N PHE A 44 -15.89 5.36 11.80
CA PHE A 44 -17.18 5.47 11.13
C PHE A 44 -17.06 4.99 9.69
N THR A 45 -17.96 4.10 9.28
CA THR A 45 -17.94 3.55 7.92
C THR A 45 -19.34 3.33 7.37
N ALA A 46 -19.47 3.21 6.05
CA ALA A 46 -20.75 2.94 5.43
C ALA A 46 -21.12 1.45 5.41
N HIS A 47 -20.12 0.57 5.51
CA HIS A 47 -20.34 -0.89 5.58
C HIS A 47 -19.19 -1.56 6.34
N HIS A 48 -19.52 -2.59 7.11
CA HIS A 48 -18.56 -3.46 7.77
C HIS A 48 -19.09 -4.88 7.79
N ASP A 49 -18.46 -5.77 7.00
CA ASP A 49 -18.81 -7.19 7.00
C ASP A 49 -18.02 -7.89 8.11
N LYS A 50 -18.71 -8.27 9.20
CA LYS A 50 -18.09 -8.97 10.33
C LYS A 50 -17.51 -10.35 9.97
N ASN A 51 -17.94 -10.95 8.86
CA ASN A 51 -17.39 -12.22 8.39
C ASN A 51 -16.16 -12.03 7.49
N ARG A 52 -15.93 -10.80 7.00
CA ARG A 52 -14.86 -10.47 6.06
C ARG A 52 -14.24 -9.12 6.40
N CYS A 53 -13.58 -9.07 7.56
CA CYS A 53 -12.89 -7.89 8.06
C CYS A 53 -11.62 -8.27 8.82
N PHE A 54 -10.82 -7.26 9.15
CA PHE A 54 -9.65 -7.42 10.01
C PHE A 54 -10.06 -7.69 11.46
N GLU A 55 -9.35 -8.59 12.14
CA GLU A 55 -9.67 -9.05 13.50
C GLU A 55 -9.72 -7.89 14.50
N GLU A 56 -8.86 -6.89 14.33
CA GLU A 56 -8.75 -5.70 15.18
C GLU A 56 -10.05 -4.89 15.20
N THR A 57 -10.81 -4.89 14.09
CA THR A 57 -12.12 -4.22 14.00
C THR A 57 -13.23 -4.97 14.75
N ARG A 58 -12.97 -6.22 15.17
CA ARG A 58 -13.89 -7.07 15.96
C ARG A 58 -13.43 -7.25 17.39
N ALA A 59 -12.13 -7.20 17.65
CA ALA A 59 -11.52 -7.42 18.95
C ALA A 59 -11.87 -6.33 19.99
N GLY A 60 -12.47 -5.22 19.56
CA GLY A 60 -12.92 -4.15 20.46
C GLY A 60 -11.80 -3.22 20.93
N ILE A 61 -10.68 -3.16 20.20
CA ILE A 61 -9.57 -2.23 20.48
C ILE A 61 -10.06 -0.76 20.35
N PHE A 62 -10.98 -0.53 19.41
CA PHE A 62 -11.67 0.73 19.20
C PHE A 62 -13.11 0.45 18.70
N PRO A 63 -14.07 1.34 18.98
CA PRO A 63 -15.42 1.24 18.43
C PRO A 63 -15.46 1.46 16.91
N VAL A 64 -16.33 0.68 16.25
CA VAL A 64 -16.67 0.82 14.82
C VAL A 64 -18.18 1.03 14.72
N THR A 65 -18.60 2.15 14.13
CA THR A 65 -20.02 2.45 13.88
C THR A 65 -20.30 2.47 12.38
N VAL A 66 -21.35 1.75 11.98
CA VAL A 66 -21.80 1.66 10.59
C VAL A 66 -23.03 2.54 10.37
N TYR A 67 -23.01 3.38 9.34
CA TYR A 67 -24.16 4.19 8.91
C TYR A 67 -24.42 4.03 7.42
N GLY A 68 -25.68 3.92 7.00
CA GLY A 68 -26.00 3.95 5.57
C GLY A 68 -25.76 2.63 4.84
N ASP A 69 -25.70 1.50 5.55
CA ASP A 69 -25.52 0.19 4.93
C ASP A 69 -26.60 -0.15 3.89
N PHE A 70 -27.80 0.42 4.07
CA PHE A 70 -28.93 0.32 3.12
C PHE A 70 -28.68 1.02 1.77
N LEU A 71 -27.70 1.92 1.66
CA LEU A 71 -27.40 2.62 0.41
C LEU A 71 -26.67 1.68 -0.55
N PRO A 72 -27.07 1.60 -1.83
CA PRO A 72 -26.47 0.65 -2.77
C PRO A 72 -24.99 0.98 -3.04
N ARG A 73 -24.16 -0.05 -3.28
CA ARG A 73 -22.76 0.13 -3.74
C ARG A 73 -22.66 0.50 -5.22
N HIS A 74 -23.70 0.22 -5.99
CA HIS A 74 -23.82 0.53 -7.41
C HIS A 74 -25.28 0.51 -7.84
N ILE A 75 -25.59 1.21 -8.93
CA ILE A 75 -26.92 1.19 -9.55
C ILE A 75 -26.74 0.49 -10.90
N PHE A 76 -27.40 -0.66 -11.10
CA PHE A 76 -27.25 -1.52 -12.29
C PHE A 76 -25.78 -1.84 -12.66
N TYR A 77 -24.94 -2.15 -11.67
CA TYR A 77 -23.48 -2.36 -11.84
C TYR A 77 -22.74 -1.16 -12.47
N ARG A 78 -23.30 0.04 -12.33
CA ARG A 78 -22.72 1.32 -12.77
C ARG A 78 -22.69 2.29 -11.59
N LEU A 79 -22.04 3.44 -11.81
CA LEU A 79 -22.01 4.56 -10.85
C LEU A 79 -21.40 4.23 -9.47
N HIS A 80 -20.45 3.28 -9.41
CA HIS A 80 -19.77 2.90 -8.18
C HIS A 80 -19.19 4.11 -7.42
N ALA A 81 -18.50 5.02 -8.11
CA ALA A 81 -17.93 6.22 -7.50
C ALA A 81 -19.00 7.15 -6.89
N VAL A 82 -20.11 7.36 -7.60
CA VAL A 82 -21.22 8.20 -7.09
C VAL A 82 -21.84 7.56 -5.86
N CYS A 83 -22.07 6.24 -5.89
CA CYS A 83 -22.61 5.50 -4.75
C CYS A 83 -21.67 5.58 -3.53
N ALA A 84 -20.36 5.41 -3.74
CA ALA A 84 -19.36 5.57 -2.69
C ALA A 84 -19.37 6.99 -2.09
N TYR A 85 -19.50 8.03 -2.92
CA TYR A 85 -19.62 9.41 -2.45
C TYR A 85 -20.87 9.63 -1.60
N LEU A 86 -22.04 9.19 -2.09
CA LEU A 86 -23.30 9.31 -1.34
C LEU A 86 -23.25 8.58 0.00
N ARG A 87 -22.67 7.38 0.03
CA ARG A 87 -22.45 6.59 1.25
C ARG A 87 -21.56 7.34 2.25
N CYS A 88 -20.42 7.87 1.80
CA CYS A 88 -19.51 8.63 2.65
C CYS A 88 -20.12 9.94 3.15
N ILE A 89 -20.86 10.65 2.28
CA ILE A 89 -21.59 11.87 2.65
C ILE A 89 -22.61 11.53 3.75
N PHE A 90 -23.36 10.44 3.62
CA PHE A 90 -24.32 10.02 4.63
C PHE A 90 -23.63 9.75 5.99
N VAL A 91 -22.52 9.01 5.99
CA VAL A 91 -21.71 8.78 7.21
C VAL A 91 -21.26 10.12 7.81
N ALA A 92 -20.73 11.04 7.00
CA ALA A 92 -20.27 12.35 7.46
C ALA A 92 -21.41 13.20 8.05
N LEU A 93 -22.61 13.15 7.47
CA LEU A 93 -23.80 13.82 8.02
C LEU A 93 -24.20 13.21 9.38
N CYS A 94 -24.16 11.88 9.52
CA CYS A 94 -24.41 11.23 10.82
C CYS A 94 -23.38 11.67 11.87
N VAL A 95 -22.08 11.71 11.53
CA VAL A 95 -21.03 12.20 12.44
C VAL A 95 -21.22 13.69 12.78
N LEU A 96 -21.67 14.49 11.81
CA LEU A 96 -21.93 15.92 12.01
C LEU A 96 -23.09 16.15 12.99
N PHE A 97 -24.23 15.46 12.82
CA PHE A 97 -25.46 15.74 13.57
C PHE A 97 -25.68 14.88 14.82
N MET A 98 -25.16 13.65 14.86
CA MET A 98 -25.48 12.68 15.93
C MET A 98 -24.36 12.53 16.97
N TRP A 99 -23.16 13.01 16.69
CA TRP A 99 -22.00 12.86 17.57
C TRP A 99 -21.53 14.21 18.12
N PRO A 100 -20.82 14.24 19.26
CA PRO A 100 -20.10 15.43 19.68
C PRO A 100 -18.99 15.80 18.67
N SER A 101 -18.36 16.95 18.86
CA SER A 101 -17.15 17.28 18.09
C SER A 101 -15.98 16.40 18.51
N PHE A 102 -15.11 16.10 17.55
CA PHE A 102 -13.83 15.43 17.77
C PHE A 102 -12.71 16.47 17.70
N ASP A 103 -11.58 16.20 18.32
CA ASP A 103 -10.42 17.08 18.22
C ASP A 103 -9.85 17.05 16.79
N VAL A 104 -9.76 15.82 16.24
CA VAL A 104 -9.30 15.57 14.87
C VAL A 104 -10.20 14.54 14.19
N ILE A 105 -10.50 14.76 12.92
CA ILE A 105 -11.20 13.81 12.05
C ILE A 105 -10.24 13.41 10.93
N LEU A 106 -9.83 12.14 10.90
CA LEU A 106 -9.04 11.55 9.83
C LEU A 106 -10.00 10.97 8.78
N ALA A 107 -9.93 11.46 7.55
CA ALA A 107 -10.71 10.93 6.43
C ALA A 107 -9.77 10.43 5.32
N ASP A 108 -10.18 9.39 4.59
CA ASP A 108 -9.44 8.89 3.42
C ASP A 108 -10.38 8.53 2.26
N GLN A 109 -9.79 8.27 1.08
CA GLN A 109 -10.45 7.93 -0.20
C GLN A 109 -11.33 9.06 -0.78
N VAL A 110 -12.35 9.49 -0.06
CA VAL A 110 -13.41 10.38 -0.58
C VAL A 110 -13.34 11.75 0.08
N SER A 111 -12.75 12.74 -0.61
CA SER A 111 -12.54 14.10 -0.08
C SER A 111 -13.82 14.95 0.07
N VAL A 112 -14.92 14.57 -0.60
CA VAL A 112 -16.18 15.35 -0.60
C VAL A 112 -16.81 15.51 0.79
N VAL A 113 -16.41 14.69 1.76
CA VAL A 113 -16.88 14.80 3.16
C VAL A 113 -16.23 15.96 3.91
N ILE A 114 -15.04 16.43 3.50
CA ILE A 114 -14.26 17.45 4.22
C ILE A 114 -15.06 18.74 4.49
N PRO A 115 -15.76 19.36 3.52
CA PRO A 115 -16.55 20.56 3.78
C PRO A 115 -17.62 20.35 4.86
N LEU A 116 -18.29 19.19 4.87
CA LEU A 116 -19.33 18.87 5.85
C LEU A 116 -18.74 18.73 7.25
N LEU A 117 -17.59 18.06 7.35
CA LEU A 117 -16.89 17.86 8.62
C LEU A 117 -16.37 19.18 9.21
N LYS A 118 -15.95 20.12 8.36
CA LYS A 118 -15.49 21.46 8.78
C LYS A 118 -16.60 22.40 9.24
N LEU A 119 -17.89 22.04 9.07
CA LEU A 119 -18.99 22.80 9.68
C LEU A 119 -18.88 22.80 11.21
N LYS A 120 -18.31 21.74 11.80
CA LYS A 120 -17.83 21.74 13.18
C LYS A 120 -16.47 22.43 13.23
N LYS A 121 -16.47 23.76 13.40
CA LYS A 121 -15.24 24.59 13.49
C LYS A 121 -14.26 24.13 14.58
N SER A 122 -14.73 23.38 15.57
CA SER A 122 -13.88 22.81 16.61
C SER A 122 -13.10 21.57 16.17
N SER A 123 -13.46 20.90 15.08
CA SER A 123 -12.73 19.74 14.59
C SER A 123 -11.70 20.14 13.55
N LYS A 124 -10.48 19.63 13.64
CA LYS A 124 -9.52 19.68 12.53
C LYS A 124 -9.71 18.46 11.63
N VAL A 125 -9.57 18.63 10.33
CA VAL A 125 -9.75 17.54 9.36
C VAL A 125 -8.41 17.21 8.70
N VAL A 126 -7.94 15.98 8.90
CA VAL A 126 -6.76 15.45 8.23
C VAL A 126 -7.22 14.51 7.12
N PHE A 127 -6.71 14.70 5.90
CA PHE A 127 -7.05 13.86 4.77
C PHE A 127 -5.86 12.99 4.35
N TYR A 128 -6.02 11.66 4.42
CA TYR A 128 -5.02 10.71 3.95
C TYR A 128 -5.33 10.29 2.51
N CYS A 129 -4.53 10.79 1.56
CA CYS A 129 -4.63 10.49 0.14
C CYS A 129 -3.71 9.30 -0.20
N HIS A 130 -4.30 8.12 -0.36
CA HIS A 130 -3.57 6.92 -0.81
C HIS A 130 -3.03 7.07 -2.23
N PHE A 131 -3.86 7.60 -3.11
CA PHE A 131 -3.54 8.01 -4.47
C PHE A 131 -4.71 8.89 -4.99
N PRO A 132 -4.48 9.90 -5.84
CA PRO A 132 -5.58 10.72 -6.37
C PRO A 132 -6.57 9.89 -7.20
N ASP A 133 -7.88 9.98 -6.90
CA ASP A 133 -8.92 9.21 -7.59
C ASP A 133 -8.99 9.58 -9.08
N LEU A 134 -8.63 10.83 -9.42
CA LEU A 134 -8.48 11.32 -10.80
C LEU A 134 -7.67 10.35 -11.67
N LEU A 135 -6.64 9.70 -11.12
CA LEU A 135 -5.73 8.83 -11.86
C LEU A 135 -6.14 7.36 -11.86
N LEU A 136 -7.03 6.94 -10.94
CA LEU A 136 -7.61 5.60 -10.92
C LEU A 136 -8.65 5.41 -12.04
N ALA A 137 -9.32 6.50 -12.43
CA ALA A 137 -10.23 6.51 -13.57
C ALA A 137 -9.44 6.69 -14.88
N GLN A 138 -8.94 5.59 -15.47
CA GLN A 138 -8.36 5.64 -16.82
C GLN A 138 -9.34 6.39 -17.77
N HIS A 139 -8.91 7.53 -18.30
CA HIS A 139 -9.68 8.38 -19.21
C HIS A 139 -9.78 7.74 -20.60
N THR A 140 -10.36 6.54 -20.66
CA THR A 140 -10.36 5.69 -21.86
C THR A 140 -11.17 6.27 -23.00
N THR A 141 -12.10 7.19 -22.74
CA THR A 141 -12.93 7.84 -23.77
C THR A 141 -13.16 9.32 -23.49
N PHE A 142 -13.37 10.12 -24.55
CA PHE A 142 -13.63 11.55 -24.48
C PHE A 142 -14.86 11.89 -23.61
N LEU A 143 -15.95 11.12 -23.74
CA LEU A 143 -17.16 11.27 -22.94
C LEU A 143 -16.91 11.02 -21.44
N ARG A 144 -16.14 10.00 -21.10
CA ARG A 144 -15.77 9.70 -19.71
C ARG A 144 -14.90 10.81 -19.12
N ARG A 145 -14.02 11.44 -19.93
CA ARG A 145 -13.24 12.61 -19.52
C ARG A 145 -14.13 13.82 -19.21
N ILE A 146 -15.15 14.09 -20.03
CA ILE A 146 -16.10 15.20 -19.76
C ILE A 146 -16.92 14.94 -18.50
N TYR A 147 -17.46 13.73 -18.33
CA TYR A 147 -18.22 13.36 -17.14
C TYR A 147 -17.40 13.47 -15.85
N ARG A 148 -16.10 13.17 -15.93
CA ARG A 148 -15.22 13.11 -14.75
C ARG A 148 -14.70 14.49 -14.32
N LYS A 149 -14.48 15.43 -15.25
CA LYS A 149 -14.08 16.83 -14.97
C LYS A 149 -14.77 17.50 -13.78
N PRO A 150 -16.12 17.50 -13.64
CA PRO A 150 -16.77 18.12 -12.48
C PRO A 150 -16.44 17.39 -11.16
N ILE A 151 -16.33 16.07 -11.19
CA ILE A 151 -15.96 15.28 -10.00
C ILE A 151 -14.51 15.61 -9.60
N ASP A 152 -13.60 15.72 -10.57
CA ASP A 152 -12.20 16.02 -10.32
C ASP A 152 -12.00 17.43 -9.77
N PHE A 153 -12.78 18.40 -10.27
CA PHE A 153 -12.79 19.76 -9.74
C PHE A 153 -13.28 19.79 -8.29
N VAL A 154 -14.37 19.07 -7.99
CA VAL A 154 -14.88 18.94 -6.62
C VAL A 154 -13.84 18.24 -5.73
N GLU A 155 -13.20 17.18 -6.20
CA GLU A 155 -12.15 16.45 -5.48
C GLU A 155 -10.97 17.38 -5.15
N GLU A 156 -10.47 18.14 -6.12
CA GLU A 156 -9.39 19.10 -5.89
C GLU A 156 -9.79 20.17 -4.86
N LEU A 157 -10.95 20.79 -5.04
CA LEU A 157 -11.43 21.83 -4.11
C LEU A 157 -11.60 21.30 -2.69
N THR A 158 -12.28 20.16 -2.53
CA THR A 158 -12.61 19.59 -1.23
C THR A 158 -11.38 19.05 -0.51
N THR A 159 -10.45 18.43 -1.24
CA THR A 159 -9.13 18.03 -0.70
C THR A 159 -8.36 19.22 -0.15
N GLY A 160 -8.37 20.35 -0.88
CA GLY A 160 -7.72 21.60 -0.48
C GLY A 160 -8.32 22.28 0.75
N MET A 161 -9.44 21.79 1.29
CA MET A 161 -10.06 22.31 2.51
C MET A 161 -9.54 21.62 3.78
N ALA A 162 -8.83 20.49 3.66
CA ALA A 162 -8.24 19.79 4.80
C ALA A 162 -7.24 20.69 5.55
N ASP A 163 -7.15 20.52 6.87
CA ASP A 163 -6.17 21.22 7.70
C ASP A 163 -4.76 20.62 7.54
N LEU A 164 -4.68 19.33 7.18
CA LEU A 164 -3.47 18.62 6.78
C LEU A 164 -3.80 17.57 5.73
N ILE A 165 -2.92 17.42 4.73
CA ILE A 165 -3.02 16.38 3.71
C ILE A 165 -1.80 15.47 3.88
N LEU A 166 -2.06 14.17 4.04
CA LEU A 166 -1.05 13.13 4.12
C LEU A 166 -1.07 12.28 2.85
N VAL A 167 0.10 11.85 2.38
CA VAL A 167 0.26 10.89 1.28
C VAL A 167 1.20 9.75 1.67
N ASN A 168 1.08 8.62 0.98
CA ASN A 168 1.84 7.41 1.29
C ASN A 168 3.30 7.41 0.83
N SER A 169 3.71 8.34 -0.04
CA SER A 169 5.07 8.39 -0.57
C SER A 169 5.38 9.76 -1.18
N LYS A 170 6.66 10.09 -1.36
CA LYS A 170 7.09 11.29 -2.12
C LYS A 170 6.73 11.16 -3.60
N PHE A 171 6.73 9.95 -4.15
CA PHE A 171 6.22 9.71 -5.50
C PHE A 171 4.75 10.12 -5.62
N THR A 172 3.90 9.71 -4.67
CA THR A 172 2.50 10.13 -4.61
C THR A 172 2.38 11.63 -4.34
N ALA A 173 3.24 12.23 -3.51
CA ALA A 173 3.29 13.69 -3.33
C ALA A 173 3.58 14.44 -4.64
N SER A 174 4.52 13.94 -5.44
CA SER A 174 4.84 14.50 -6.76
C SER A 174 3.68 14.32 -7.75
N THR A 175 2.97 13.20 -7.66
CA THR A 175 1.80 12.91 -8.47
C THR A 175 0.63 13.81 -8.08
N PHE A 176 0.40 13.98 -6.78
CA PHE A 176 -0.57 14.93 -6.22
C PHE A 176 -0.32 16.34 -6.76
N ALA A 177 0.93 16.81 -6.75
CA ALA A 177 1.30 18.12 -7.28
C ALA A 177 1.02 18.28 -8.79
N LYS A 178 1.24 17.23 -9.59
CA LYS A 178 0.97 17.23 -11.05
C LYS A 178 -0.52 17.19 -11.36
N THR A 179 -1.28 16.48 -10.53
CA THR A 179 -2.73 16.27 -10.63
C THR A 179 -3.52 17.49 -10.18
N PHE A 180 -3.27 17.98 -8.97
CA PHE A 180 -3.97 19.10 -8.35
C PHE A 180 -3.21 20.41 -8.53
N LYS A 181 -3.19 20.90 -9.77
CA LYS A 181 -2.41 22.08 -10.17
C LYS A 181 -2.83 23.36 -9.45
N HIS A 182 -4.11 23.55 -9.14
CA HIS A 182 -4.58 24.74 -8.43
C HIS A 182 -4.13 24.71 -6.97
N LEU A 183 -4.22 23.55 -6.31
CA LEU A 183 -3.67 23.40 -4.95
C LEU A 183 -2.16 23.63 -4.94
N HIS A 184 -1.46 23.08 -5.94
CA HIS A 184 -0.02 23.26 -6.05
C HIS A 184 0.36 24.73 -6.28
N ALA A 185 -0.35 25.44 -7.15
CA ALA A 185 -0.14 26.87 -7.40
C ALA A 185 -0.40 27.74 -6.16
N ARG A 186 -1.30 27.31 -5.27
CA ARG A 186 -1.57 27.96 -3.97
C ARG A 186 -0.54 27.64 -2.88
N GLY A 187 0.49 26.85 -3.20
CA GLY A 187 1.52 26.46 -2.24
C GLY A 187 1.13 25.31 -1.31
N ILE A 188 -0.04 24.67 -1.51
CA ILE A 188 -0.45 23.51 -0.70
C ILE A 188 0.40 22.31 -1.10
N ARG A 189 1.05 21.67 -0.12
CA ARG A 189 1.91 20.51 -0.29
C ARG A 189 1.50 19.44 0.73
N PRO A 190 1.28 18.19 0.32
CA PRO A 190 1.00 17.13 1.26
C PRO A 190 2.28 16.70 2.00
N ASP A 191 2.13 16.33 3.26
CA ASP A 191 3.19 15.67 4.04
C ASP A 191 3.19 14.16 3.77
N VAL A 192 4.34 13.52 3.94
CA VAL A 192 4.49 12.08 3.66
C VAL A 192 4.40 11.29 4.96
N LEU A 193 3.38 10.42 5.03
CA LEU A 193 3.23 9.40 6.06
C LEU A 193 3.23 8.03 5.39
N TYR A 194 4.39 7.38 5.40
CA TYR A 194 4.61 6.09 4.77
C TYR A 194 3.72 5.00 5.37
N PRO A 195 3.15 4.09 4.54
CA PRO A 195 2.54 2.87 5.02
C PRO A 195 3.54 2.03 5.83
N ALA A 196 2.99 1.22 6.72
CA ALA A 196 3.79 0.41 7.61
C ALA A 196 3.49 -1.08 7.48
N VAL A 197 4.42 -1.87 7.99
CA VAL A 197 4.29 -3.31 8.14
C VAL A 197 4.48 -3.69 9.60
N ASN A 198 3.66 -4.62 10.10
CA ASN A 198 3.91 -5.23 11.40
C ASN A 198 5.13 -6.14 11.25
N VAL A 199 6.26 -5.72 11.81
CA VAL A 199 7.53 -6.45 11.69
C VAL A 199 7.51 -7.75 12.52
N ASP A 200 6.71 -7.82 13.58
CA ASP A 200 6.69 -8.96 14.50
C ASP A 200 6.01 -10.20 13.90
N GLN A 201 5.32 -10.05 12.76
CA GLN A 201 4.72 -11.18 12.03
C GLN A 201 5.75 -12.04 11.27
N PHE A 202 7.01 -11.59 11.19
CA PHE A 202 8.07 -12.26 10.44
C PHE A 202 9.18 -12.73 11.36
N GLU A 203 9.41 -14.03 11.37
CA GLU A 203 10.49 -14.67 12.10
C GLU A 203 11.83 -14.53 11.37
N VAL A 204 12.93 -14.71 12.13
CA VAL A 204 14.28 -14.75 11.55
C VAL A 204 14.41 -16.02 10.72
N PRO A 205 14.81 -15.95 9.44
CA PRO A 205 14.96 -17.13 8.60
C PRO A 205 15.99 -18.14 9.16
N HIS A 206 15.59 -19.40 9.26
CA HIS A 206 16.48 -20.50 9.67
C HIS A 206 17.24 -21.14 8.49
N SER A 207 16.76 -20.95 7.26
CA SER A 207 17.38 -21.48 6.05
C SER A 207 17.04 -20.59 4.85
N TYR A 208 17.92 -20.58 3.86
CA TYR A 208 17.70 -19.89 2.59
C TYR A 208 17.67 -20.94 1.47
N LYS A 209 16.53 -21.04 0.77
CA LYS A 209 16.46 -21.78 -0.48
C LYS A 209 16.91 -20.86 -1.61
N LEU A 210 17.55 -21.41 -2.64
CA LEU A 210 17.87 -20.68 -3.87
C LEU A 210 16.61 -20.46 -4.72
N ASN A 211 15.63 -19.78 -4.12
CA ASN A 211 14.35 -19.47 -4.73
C ASN A 211 14.17 -17.95 -4.75
N PHE A 212 13.90 -17.42 -5.94
CA PHE A 212 13.41 -16.06 -6.10
C PHE A 212 11.90 -16.03 -5.95
N LEU A 213 11.36 -14.97 -5.37
CA LEU A 213 9.94 -14.85 -5.09
C LEU A 213 9.37 -13.57 -5.67
N SER A 214 8.32 -13.66 -6.49
CA SER A 214 7.52 -12.48 -6.87
C SER A 214 6.17 -12.57 -6.20
N ILE A 215 5.79 -11.54 -5.43
CA ILE A 215 4.47 -11.47 -4.78
C ILE A 215 3.69 -10.31 -5.39
N ASN A 216 2.72 -10.60 -6.24
CA ASN A 216 1.85 -9.60 -6.87
C ASN A 216 0.47 -10.21 -7.19
N ARG A 217 -0.56 -9.36 -7.28
CA ARG A 217 -1.81 -9.81 -7.92
C ARG A 217 -1.54 -10.15 -9.38
N PHE A 218 -2.27 -11.13 -9.92
CA PHE A 218 -2.21 -11.48 -11.34
C PHE A 218 -2.91 -10.41 -12.20
N GLU A 219 -2.29 -9.23 -12.29
CA GLU A 219 -2.75 -8.08 -13.06
C GLU A 219 -1.60 -7.60 -13.96
N ARG A 220 -1.87 -7.31 -15.25
CA ARG A 220 -0.80 -7.02 -16.24
C ARG A 220 0.07 -5.82 -15.88
N LYS A 221 -0.52 -4.82 -15.20
CA LYS A 221 0.20 -3.63 -14.70
C LYS A 221 1.30 -3.96 -13.68
N LYS A 222 1.31 -5.17 -13.10
CA LYS A 222 2.35 -5.63 -12.17
C LYS A 222 3.58 -6.18 -12.88
N ASN A 223 3.53 -6.36 -14.20
CA ASN A 223 4.66 -6.74 -15.05
C ASN A 223 5.39 -8.00 -14.55
N ILE A 224 4.64 -9.04 -14.18
CA ILE A 224 5.19 -10.30 -13.66
C ILE A 224 6.01 -11.01 -14.75
N GLU A 225 5.76 -10.73 -16.04
CA GLU A 225 6.55 -11.22 -17.16
C GLU A 225 8.03 -10.90 -16.98
N LEU A 226 8.35 -9.70 -16.49
CA LEU A 226 9.73 -9.29 -16.23
C LEU A 226 10.46 -10.22 -15.26
N ALA A 227 9.78 -10.77 -14.25
CA ALA A 227 10.38 -11.73 -13.32
C ALA A 227 10.73 -13.05 -14.02
N ILE A 228 9.83 -13.54 -14.90
CA ILE A 228 10.05 -14.78 -15.67
C ILE A 228 11.19 -14.56 -16.67
N SER A 229 11.12 -13.50 -17.47
CA SER A 229 12.16 -13.17 -18.46
C SER A 229 13.52 -12.90 -17.84
N ALA A 230 13.58 -12.24 -16.68
CA ALA A 230 14.83 -12.06 -15.95
C ALA A 230 15.39 -13.40 -15.43
N PHE A 231 14.51 -14.27 -14.92
CA PHE A 231 14.91 -15.59 -14.45
C PHE A 231 15.38 -16.48 -15.60
N SER A 232 14.77 -16.44 -16.78
CA SER A 232 15.28 -17.11 -17.98
C SER A 232 16.62 -16.53 -18.42
N ALA A 233 16.75 -15.20 -18.41
CA ALA A 233 18.00 -14.53 -18.78
C ALA A 233 19.19 -14.93 -17.89
N LEU A 234 18.98 -15.37 -16.64
CA LEU A 234 20.06 -15.91 -15.80
C LEU A 234 20.83 -17.06 -16.45
N TYR A 235 20.14 -17.94 -17.19
CA TYR A 235 20.72 -19.11 -17.84
C TYR A 235 21.46 -18.77 -19.15
N THR A 236 21.33 -17.54 -19.63
CA THR A 236 21.99 -17.05 -20.85
C THR A 236 23.10 -16.03 -20.57
N LEU A 237 23.29 -15.62 -19.31
CA LEU A 237 24.35 -14.69 -18.94
C LEU A 237 25.74 -15.35 -18.98
N ASP A 238 26.59 -14.83 -19.85
CA ASP A 238 28.00 -15.23 -19.95
C ASP A 238 28.71 -15.14 -18.60
N GLY A 239 29.36 -16.23 -18.17
CA GLY A 239 30.16 -16.30 -16.95
C GLY A 239 29.43 -16.79 -15.69
N ILE A 240 28.09 -16.85 -15.67
CA ILE A 240 27.31 -17.37 -14.52
C ILE A 240 26.96 -18.85 -14.69
N CYS A 241 26.84 -19.34 -15.92
CA CYS A 241 26.50 -20.73 -16.25
C CYS A 241 27.50 -21.77 -15.73
N GLN A 242 28.66 -21.35 -15.20
CA GLN A 242 29.66 -22.23 -14.58
C GLN A 242 29.47 -22.40 -13.07
N SER A 243 28.54 -21.66 -12.45
CA SER A 243 28.23 -21.81 -11.03
C SER A 243 27.35 -23.06 -10.82
N SER A 244 27.86 -24.02 -10.04
CA SER A 244 27.15 -25.27 -9.70
C SER A 244 25.75 -25.06 -9.10
N ASN A 245 25.51 -23.89 -8.52
CA ASN A 245 24.29 -23.56 -7.80
C ASN A 245 23.15 -23.12 -8.72
N LEU A 246 23.42 -22.65 -9.95
CA LEU A 246 22.37 -22.16 -10.85
C LEU A 246 21.35 -23.26 -11.22
N ALA A 247 21.80 -24.52 -11.26
CA ALA A 247 20.95 -25.67 -11.55
C ALA A 247 19.88 -25.92 -10.47
N ASP A 248 20.02 -25.38 -9.26
CA ASP A 248 19.05 -25.49 -8.16
C ASP A 248 18.16 -24.25 -8.03
N ALA A 249 18.38 -23.23 -8.87
CA ALA A 249 17.60 -21.99 -8.80
C ALA A 249 16.16 -22.21 -9.27
N SER A 250 15.21 -21.69 -8.51
CA SER A 250 13.77 -21.68 -8.84
C SER A 250 13.17 -20.27 -8.72
N LEU A 251 12.04 -20.06 -9.39
CA LEU A 251 11.22 -18.86 -9.25
C LEU A 251 9.83 -19.25 -8.76
N THR A 252 9.36 -18.62 -7.69
CA THR A 252 7.97 -18.74 -7.24
C THR A 252 7.23 -17.44 -7.53
N ILE A 253 6.09 -17.53 -8.21
CA ILE A 253 5.17 -16.42 -8.48
C ILE A 253 3.93 -16.66 -7.63
N ALA A 254 3.73 -15.80 -6.64
CA ALA A 254 2.61 -15.90 -5.71
C ALA A 254 1.75 -14.64 -5.73
N GLY A 255 0.46 -14.78 -5.44
CA GLY A 255 -0.35 -13.65 -5.03
C GLY A 255 -1.83 -13.78 -5.34
N GLY A 256 -2.55 -12.67 -5.16
CA GLY A 256 -4.00 -12.66 -5.21
C GLY A 256 -4.53 -13.04 -6.60
N TYR A 257 -5.43 -14.02 -6.63
CA TYR A 257 -6.08 -14.54 -7.82
C TYR A 257 -7.58 -14.73 -7.57
N ASP A 258 -8.42 -14.14 -8.42
CA ASP A 258 -9.87 -14.38 -8.40
C ASP A 258 -10.32 -14.92 -9.75
N LYS A 259 -10.81 -16.16 -9.76
CA LYS A 259 -11.35 -16.83 -10.95
C LYS A 259 -12.53 -16.09 -11.60
N ARG A 260 -13.18 -15.18 -10.87
CA ARG A 260 -14.26 -14.32 -11.40
C ARG A 260 -13.74 -13.15 -12.23
N LEU A 261 -12.47 -12.77 -12.04
CA LEU A 261 -11.83 -11.69 -12.76
C LEU A 261 -11.10 -12.24 -13.98
N ARG A 262 -11.67 -11.99 -15.17
CA ARG A 262 -11.13 -12.47 -16.45
C ARG A 262 -9.65 -12.16 -16.64
N GLU A 263 -9.20 -10.97 -16.25
CA GLU A 263 -7.79 -10.58 -16.33
C GLU A 263 -6.87 -11.51 -15.53
N ASN A 264 -7.24 -11.93 -14.32
CA ASN A 264 -6.41 -12.82 -13.51
C ASN A 264 -6.24 -14.19 -14.17
N VAL A 265 -7.33 -14.71 -14.77
CA VAL A 265 -7.34 -16.00 -15.44
C VAL A 265 -6.48 -15.96 -16.70
N GLU A 266 -6.73 -14.99 -17.58
CA GLU A 266 -6.00 -14.84 -18.85
C GLU A 266 -4.50 -14.61 -18.59
N TYR A 267 -4.17 -13.73 -17.64
CA TYR A 267 -2.79 -13.36 -17.40
C TYR A 267 -1.97 -14.49 -16.77
N LEU A 268 -2.56 -15.31 -15.88
CA LEU A 268 -1.88 -16.51 -15.38
C LEU A 268 -1.50 -17.47 -16.51
N GLU A 269 -2.40 -17.69 -17.48
CA GLU A 269 -2.12 -18.56 -18.63
C GLU A 269 -1.08 -17.95 -19.58
N GLU A 270 -1.10 -16.63 -19.77
CA GLU A 270 -0.06 -15.90 -20.50
C GLU A 270 1.33 -16.07 -19.85
N LEU A 271 1.41 -16.01 -18.51
CA LEU A 271 2.65 -16.19 -17.75
C LEU A 271 3.17 -17.64 -17.82
N LYS A 272 2.29 -18.64 -17.73
CA LYS A 272 2.68 -20.05 -17.94
C LYS A 272 3.23 -20.27 -19.34
N SER A 273 2.52 -19.76 -20.35
CA SER A 273 2.95 -19.84 -21.75
C SER A 273 4.28 -19.13 -21.98
N LEU A 274 4.54 -18.03 -21.28
CA LEU A 274 5.83 -17.34 -21.31
C LEU A 274 6.94 -18.21 -20.74
N ALA A 275 6.74 -18.82 -19.56
CA ALA A 275 7.71 -19.70 -18.94
C ALA A 275 8.04 -20.92 -19.81
N GLU A 276 7.06 -21.47 -20.53
CA GLU A 276 7.25 -22.53 -21.53
C GLU A 276 8.10 -22.06 -22.71
N ARG A 277 7.75 -20.92 -23.32
CA ARG A 277 8.51 -20.35 -24.45
C ARG A 277 9.95 -20.01 -24.09
N GLU A 278 10.19 -19.59 -22.85
CA GLU A 278 11.51 -19.23 -22.35
C GLU A 278 12.29 -20.42 -21.76
N GLY A 279 11.72 -21.63 -21.79
CA GLY A 279 12.39 -22.87 -21.39
C GLY A 279 12.67 -22.99 -19.88
N VAL A 280 11.84 -22.35 -19.04
CA VAL A 280 12.01 -22.36 -17.57
C VAL A 280 10.76 -22.85 -16.83
N ALA A 281 9.76 -23.38 -17.53
CA ALA A 281 8.48 -23.81 -16.95
C ALA A 281 8.62 -24.82 -15.79
N ASP A 282 9.57 -25.73 -15.88
CA ASP A 282 9.93 -26.74 -14.88
C ASP A 282 10.58 -26.16 -13.60
N ARG A 283 10.92 -24.87 -13.62
CA ARG A 283 11.56 -24.13 -12.51
C ARG A 283 10.74 -22.96 -12.00
N VAL A 284 9.58 -22.70 -12.60
CA VAL A 284 8.66 -21.63 -12.21
C VAL A 284 7.41 -22.22 -11.56
N ASN A 285 7.21 -21.92 -10.28
CA ASN A 285 6.05 -22.36 -9.50
C ASN A 285 5.03 -21.22 -9.37
N PHE A 286 3.78 -21.47 -9.75
CA PHE A 286 2.68 -20.52 -9.61
C PHE A 286 1.82 -20.87 -8.39
N VAL A 287 1.66 -19.93 -7.46
CA VAL A 287 0.84 -20.06 -6.26
C VAL A 287 -0.28 -19.04 -6.30
N THR A 288 -1.50 -19.49 -6.59
CA THR A 288 -2.68 -18.63 -6.63
C THR A 288 -3.30 -18.51 -5.25
N SER A 289 -3.53 -17.27 -4.79
CA SER A 289 -4.24 -16.96 -3.54
C SER A 289 -3.68 -17.67 -2.30
N CYS A 290 -2.44 -17.33 -1.93
CA CYS A 290 -1.83 -17.83 -0.70
C CYS A 290 -2.45 -17.18 0.55
N SER A 291 -2.62 -17.98 1.61
CA SER A 291 -2.93 -17.47 2.95
C SER A 291 -1.79 -16.60 3.49
N THR A 292 -2.06 -15.80 4.53
CA THR A 292 -1.02 -15.00 5.22
C THR A 292 0.11 -15.88 5.73
N ALA A 293 -0.20 -17.06 6.28
CA ALA A 293 0.80 -18.01 6.78
C ALA A 293 1.67 -18.58 5.65
N GLU A 294 1.07 -18.97 4.53
CA GLU A 294 1.83 -19.44 3.35
C GLU A 294 2.70 -18.33 2.77
N ARG A 295 2.17 -17.11 2.66
CA ARG A 295 2.94 -15.93 2.21
C ARG A 295 4.16 -15.70 3.10
N ASN A 296 3.98 -15.71 4.42
CA ASN A 296 5.07 -15.51 5.38
C ASN A 296 6.10 -16.64 5.30
N SER A 297 5.66 -17.88 5.06
CA SER A 297 6.54 -19.03 4.84
C SER A 297 7.36 -18.90 3.53
N LEU A 298 6.73 -18.48 2.43
CA LEU A 298 7.41 -18.21 1.16
C LEU A 298 8.46 -17.09 1.33
N LEU A 299 8.07 -15.99 1.98
CA LEU A 299 8.96 -14.89 2.32
C LEU A 299 10.13 -15.35 3.19
N ALA A 300 9.90 -16.17 4.22
CA ALA A 300 10.96 -16.65 5.09
C ALA A 300 11.97 -17.56 4.37
N GLN A 301 11.52 -18.34 3.38
CA GLN A 301 12.35 -19.34 2.71
C GLN A 301 13.08 -18.82 1.46
N CYS A 302 12.60 -17.77 0.80
CA CYS A 302 13.21 -17.28 -0.43
C CYS A 302 14.60 -16.65 -0.18
N LEU A 303 15.40 -16.57 -1.23
CA LEU A 303 16.67 -15.84 -1.23
C LEU A 303 16.43 -14.33 -1.32
N CYS A 304 15.53 -13.93 -2.22
CA CYS A 304 15.27 -12.54 -2.59
C CYS A 304 13.87 -12.40 -3.19
N VAL A 305 13.27 -11.23 -3.00
CA VAL A 305 11.99 -10.87 -3.63
C VAL A 305 12.23 -10.01 -4.88
N LEU A 306 11.56 -10.37 -5.98
CA LEU A 306 11.52 -9.63 -7.24
C LEU A 306 10.25 -8.78 -7.29
N TYR A 307 10.41 -7.46 -7.28
CA TYR A 307 9.32 -6.49 -7.34
C TYR A 307 9.32 -5.73 -8.67
N THR A 308 8.56 -6.25 -9.62
CA THR A 308 8.50 -5.81 -11.02
C THR A 308 7.57 -4.64 -11.38
N PRO A 309 6.59 -4.21 -10.55
CA PRO A 309 5.74 -3.08 -10.92
C PRO A 309 6.55 -1.78 -11.12
N THR A 310 6.26 -1.06 -12.19
CA THR A 310 6.79 0.29 -12.44
C THR A 310 5.80 1.36 -11.98
N ASP A 311 6.30 2.49 -11.49
CA ASP A 311 5.47 3.64 -11.08
C ASP A 311 4.41 3.28 -10.01
N GLU A 312 4.69 2.27 -9.20
CA GLU A 312 3.85 1.90 -8.06
C GLU A 312 3.85 3.04 -7.03
N HIS A 313 2.71 3.31 -6.40
CA HIS A 313 2.57 4.41 -5.46
C HIS A 313 3.54 4.32 -4.27
N PHE A 314 3.50 3.21 -3.54
CA PHE A 314 4.43 2.92 -2.45
C PHE A 314 5.06 1.54 -2.63
N GLY A 315 4.22 0.51 -2.80
CA GLY A 315 4.64 -0.89 -2.87
C GLY A 315 4.90 -1.46 -1.47
N ILE A 316 3.87 -2.08 -0.89
CA ILE A 316 3.97 -2.67 0.46
C ILE A 316 4.84 -3.94 0.47
N VAL A 317 4.83 -4.71 -0.63
CA VAL A 317 5.57 -5.98 -0.75
C VAL A 317 7.07 -5.82 -0.53
N PRO A 318 7.75 -4.79 -1.08
CA PRO A 318 9.13 -4.48 -0.71
C PRO A 318 9.38 -4.41 0.80
N ILE A 319 8.60 -3.61 1.55
CA ILE A 319 8.84 -3.48 3.00
C ILE A 319 8.45 -4.73 3.79
N GLU A 320 7.50 -5.53 3.28
CA GLU A 320 7.17 -6.84 3.84
C GLU A 320 8.31 -7.86 3.65
N ALA A 321 8.93 -7.87 2.47
CA ALA A 321 10.09 -8.71 2.19
C ALA A 321 11.31 -8.31 3.03
N MET A 322 11.56 -7.00 3.12
CA MET A 322 12.61 -6.45 3.96
C MET A 322 12.35 -6.76 5.45
N ALA A 323 11.10 -6.67 5.91
CA ALA A 323 10.71 -7.15 7.25
C ALA A 323 10.97 -8.65 7.41
N ALA A 324 10.80 -9.48 6.37
CA ALA A 324 11.14 -10.90 6.41
C ALA A 324 12.65 -11.19 6.28
N HIS A 325 13.52 -10.20 6.49
CA HIS A 325 14.97 -10.30 6.34
C HIS A 325 15.41 -10.67 4.92
N LYS A 326 14.67 -10.24 3.89
CA LYS A 326 14.99 -10.53 2.48
C LYS A 326 15.36 -9.26 1.71
N PRO A 327 16.45 -9.29 0.94
CA PRO A 327 16.73 -8.23 -0.01
C PRO A 327 15.66 -8.20 -1.11
N VAL A 328 15.48 -7.02 -1.70
CA VAL A 328 14.50 -6.81 -2.78
C VAL A 328 15.20 -6.32 -4.03
N ILE A 329 14.93 -6.95 -5.18
CA ILE A 329 15.28 -6.41 -6.50
C ILE A 329 14.01 -5.78 -7.06
N ALA A 330 14.03 -4.47 -7.28
CA ALA A 330 12.86 -3.73 -7.72
C ALA A 330 13.14 -2.81 -8.92
N CYS A 331 12.08 -2.46 -9.65
CA CYS A 331 12.16 -1.40 -10.65
C CYS A 331 12.56 -0.07 -9.99
N ASN A 332 13.49 0.66 -10.61
CA ASN A 332 13.95 1.98 -10.18
C ASN A 332 12.95 3.09 -10.55
N SER A 333 11.69 2.93 -10.11
CA SER A 333 10.63 3.91 -10.30
C SER A 333 9.58 3.78 -9.19
N GLY A 334 8.76 4.83 -9.02
CA GLY A 334 7.70 4.83 -8.01
C GLY A 334 8.20 4.82 -6.55
N GLY A 335 7.36 4.31 -5.68
CA GLY A 335 7.58 4.17 -4.25
C GLY A 335 8.71 3.22 -3.81
N PRO A 336 9.05 2.12 -4.53
CA PRO A 336 10.19 1.28 -4.17
C PRO A 336 11.53 2.03 -4.04
N VAL A 337 11.70 3.14 -4.77
CA VAL A 337 12.90 4.00 -4.69
C VAL A 337 13.04 4.68 -3.32
N GLU A 338 11.95 4.78 -2.56
CA GLU A 338 11.93 5.41 -1.24
C GLU A 338 12.18 4.43 -0.09
N SER A 339 11.88 3.15 -0.29
CA SER A 339 12.02 2.11 0.74
C SER A 339 13.29 1.27 0.56
N ILE A 340 13.78 1.09 -0.67
CA ILE A 340 14.96 0.28 -0.97
C ILE A 340 16.20 1.18 -1.10
N LYS A 341 17.21 0.91 -0.28
CA LYS A 341 18.54 1.50 -0.42
C LYS A 341 19.38 0.63 -1.37
N ASN A 342 19.58 1.13 -2.59
CA ASN A 342 20.29 0.40 -3.64
C ASN A 342 21.71 -0.01 -3.20
N GLY A 343 22.03 -1.30 -3.30
CA GLY A 343 23.31 -1.89 -2.89
C GLY A 343 23.43 -2.18 -1.39
N GLU A 344 22.46 -1.80 -0.56
CA GLU A 344 22.45 -2.01 0.90
C GLU A 344 21.30 -2.95 1.29
N THR A 345 20.05 -2.60 0.97
CA THR A 345 18.87 -3.42 1.34
C THR A 345 18.31 -4.22 0.16
N GLY A 346 18.95 -4.12 -1.01
CA GLY A 346 18.45 -4.66 -2.27
C GLY A 346 19.04 -3.93 -3.48
N PHE A 347 18.43 -4.11 -4.65
CA PHE A 347 18.85 -3.47 -5.90
C PHE A 347 17.69 -2.75 -6.58
N LEU A 348 17.94 -1.54 -7.05
CA LEU A 348 17.05 -0.79 -7.94
C LEU A 348 17.57 -0.92 -9.37
N CYS A 349 16.76 -1.54 -10.23
CA CYS A 349 17.12 -1.92 -11.60
C CYS A 349 16.22 -1.20 -12.62
N ASN A 350 16.70 -1.00 -13.85
CA ASN A 350 15.77 -0.66 -14.93
C ASN A 350 14.82 -1.85 -15.16
N PRO A 351 13.59 -1.62 -15.66
CA PRO A 351 12.62 -2.67 -15.93
C PRO A 351 13.01 -3.50 -17.17
N SER A 352 14.19 -4.11 -17.13
CA SER A 352 14.73 -4.96 -18.20
C SER A 352 15.13 -6.33 -17.64
N PRO A 353 14.88 -7.42 -18.39
CA PRO A 353 15.27 -8.77 -17.96
C PRO A 353 16.76 -8.87 -17.61
N LYS A 354 17.61 -8.21 -18.40
CA LYS A 354 19.07 -8.22 -18.21
C LYS A 354 19.49 -7.61 -16.87
N ASP A 355 18.97 -6.44 -16.51
CA ASP A 355 19.38 -5.76 -15.28
C ASP A 355 18.92 -6.51 -14.03
N PHE A 356 17.71 -7.08 -14.06
CA PHE A 356 17.21 -7.94 -13.00
C PHE A 356 18.04 -9.22 -12.89
N ALA A 357 18.34 -9.89 -14.02
CA ALA A 357 19.17 -11.08 -14.05
C ALA A 357 20.58 -10.84 -13.48
N LEU A 358 21.21 -9.70 -13.83
CA LEU A 358 22.51 -9.33 -13.26
C LEU A 358 22.45 -9.11 -11.74
N ALA A 359 21.38 -8.52 -11.21
CA ALA A 359 21.19 -8.37 -9.78
C ALA A 359 20.95 -9.73 -9.08
N MET A 360 20.13 -10.60 -9.68
CA MET A 360 19.89 -11.96 -9.21
C MET A 360 21.20 -12.77 -9.17
N ALA A 361 22.03 -12.66 -10.20
CA ALA A 361 23.31 -13.35 -10.30
C ALA A 361 24.29 -12.97 -9.18
N LYS A 362 24.34 -11.69 -8.79
CA LYS A 362 25.16 -11.24 -7.64
C LYS A 362 24.80 -11.98 -6.36
N LEU A 363 23.50 -12.19 -6.13
CA LEU A 363 23.00 -12.90 -4.95
C LEU A 363 23.24 -14.42 -5.01
N ILE A 364 23.24 -15.01 -6.21
CA ILE A 364 23.61 -16.42 -6.41
C ILE A 364 25.10 -16.65 -6.14
N GLN A 365 25.95 -15.73 -6.61
CA GLN A 365 27.41 -15.82 -6.48
C GLN A 365 27.90 -15.59 -5.04
N ASP A 366 27.25 -14.68 -4.30
CA ASP A 366 27.52 -14.46 -2.87
C ASP A 366 26.22 -14.61 -2.05
N PRO A 367 25.86 -15.84 -1.62
CA PRO A 367 24.70 -16.05 -0.76
C PRO A 367 24.78 -15.32 0.58
N GLN A 368 26.00 -15.01 1.08
CA GLN A 368 26.16 -14.21 2.30
C GLN A 368 25.76 -12.75 2.06
N MET A 369 25.88 -12.24 0.83
CA MET A 369 25.35 -10.93 0.45
C MET A 369 23.85 -10.84 0.71
N ALA A 370 23.08 -11.86 0.28
CA ALA A 370 21.64 -11.86 0.48
C ALA A 370 21.27 -11.80 1.97
N LYS A 371 21.99 -12.53 2.82
CA LYS A 371 21.81 -12.49 4.28
C LYS A 371 22.13 -11.11 4.86
N ARG A 372 23.31 -10.55 4.55
CA ARG A 372 23.72 -9.21 5.04
C ARG A 372 22.74 -8.12 4.60
N MET A 373 22.35 -8.11 3.33
CA MET A 373 21.36 -7.16 2.81
C MET A 373 20.00 -7.33 3.47
N GLY A 374 19.59 -8.57 3.72
CA GLY A 374 18.34 -8.89 4.42
C GLY A 374 18.31 -8.38 5.87
N GLU A 375 19.42 -8.50 6.60
CA GLU A 375 19.57 -7.95 7.96
C GLU A 375 19.50 -6.41 7.94
N GLN A 376 20.21 -5.76 7.02
CA GLN A 376 20.16 -4.30 6.82
C GLN A 376 18.74 -3.85 6.43
N ALA A 377 18.07 -4.60 5.57
CA ALA A 377 16.69 -4.37 5.15
C ALA A 377 15.72 -4.43 6.32
N ARG A 378 15.82 -5.46 7.18
CA ARG A 378 15.02 -5.59 8.40
C ARG A 378 15.21 -4.41 9.31
N GLN A 379 16.46 -4.04 9.59
CA GLN A 379 16.77 -2.90 10.45
C GLN A 379 16.15 -1.61 9.90
N HIS A 380 16.33 -1.36 8.60
CA HIS A 380 15.80 -0.18 7.94
C HIS A 380 14.26 -0.09 8.06
N VAL A 381 13.56 -1.19 7.82
CA VAL A 381 12.09 -1.25 7.98
C VAL A 381 11.67 -1.04 9.42
N ASN A 382 12.34 -1.65 10.39
CA ASN A 382 12.01 -1.48 11.79
C ASN A 382 12.09 0.01 12.23
N GLU A 383 13.09 0.73 11.74
CA GLU A 383 13.35 2.14 12.07
C GLU A 383 12.48 3.14 11.30
N SER A 384 11.97 2.77 10.11
CA SER A 384 11.32 3.73 9.19
C SER A 384 9.89 3.39 8.78
N PHE A 385 9.53 2.10 8.75
CA PHE A 385 8.30 1.59 8.13
C PHE A 385 7.57 0.56 9.01
N SER A 386 7.87 0.49 10.30
CA SER A 386 7.13 -0.35 11.25
C SER A 386 5.82 0.33 11.69
N THR A 387 4.81 -0.46 12.09
CA THR A 387 3.53 0.09 12.57
C THR A 387 3.73 1.04 13.75
N LYS A 388 4.69 0.73 14.62
CA LYS A 388 5.10 1.61 15.73
C LYS A 388 5.59 2.98 15.25
N ILE A 389 6.46 3.03 14.25
CA ILE A 389 6.97 4.30 13.70
C ILE A 389 5.85 5.07 12.98
N PHE A 390 4.99 4.38 12.25
CA PHE A 390 3.81 4.98 11.63
C PHE A 390 2.87 5.59 12.68
N GLY A 391 2.57 4.86 13.75
CA GLY A 391 1.77 5.32 14.89
C GLY A 391 2.33 6.57 15.55
N GLN A 392 3.63 6.56 15.83
CA GLN A 392 4.33 7.70 16.42
C GLN A 392 4.25 8.95 15.54
N ARG A 393 4.52 8.80 14.23
CA ARG A 393 4.45 9.92 13.28
C ARG A 393 3.03 10.42 13.08
N LEU A 394 2.05 9.53 12.93
CA LEU A 394 0.65 9.89 12.80
C LEU A 394 0.17 10.64 14.03
N SER A 395 0.40 10.10 15.23
CA SER A 395 0.07 10.77 16.51
C SER A 395 0.67 12.18 16.57
N GLN A 396 1.95 12.33 16.20
CA GLN A 396 2.62 13.63 16.17
C GLN A 396 1.94 14.60 15.18
N PHE A 397 1.64 14.17 13.95
CA PHE A 397 0.91 14.99 12.98
C PHE A 397 -0.46 15.43 13.51
N LEU A 398 -1.22 14.54 14.12
CA LEU A 398 -2.55 14.88 14.65
C LEU A 398 -2.45 15.85 15.83
N LEU A 399 -1.46 15.69 16.70
CA LEU A 399 -1.20 16.61 17.81
C LEU A 399 -0.82 18.02 17.32
N ASP A 400 0.04 18.11 16.32
CA ASP A 400 0.49 19.39 15.77
C ASP A 400 -0.65 20.13 15.08
N VAL A 401 -1.46 19.40 14.29
CA VAL A 401 -2.67 19.95 13.66
C VAL A 401 -3.70 20.39 14.70
N ALA A 402 -3.89 19.63 15.78
CA ALA A 402 -4.80 20.00 16.86
C ALA A 402 -4.34 21.28 17.59
N ARG A 403 -3.02 21.45 17.78
CA ARG A 403 -2.42 22.64 18.43
C ARG A 403 -2.48 23.90 17.59
N SER A 404 -2.42 23.79 16.25
CA SER A 404 -2.65 24.92 15.32
C SER A 404 -4.04 25.59 15.41
N LYS A 405 -4.85 25.14 16.38
CA LYS A 405 -6.16 25.68 16.73
C LYS A 405 -6.12 26.59 17.95
N GLN A 406 -5.06 26.52 18.77
CA GLN A 406 -4.93 27.24 20.04
C GLN A 406 -4.18 28.57 19.91
N ASP A 407 -3.46 28.76 18.80
CA ASP A 407 -2.87 30.03 18.35
C ASP A 407 -3.80 30.67 17.31
#